data_AF-A0A350Y8N4-F1
#
_entry.id   AF-A0A350Y8N4-F1
#
_cell.length_a   1.000
_cell.length_b   1.000
_cell.length_c   1.000
_cell.angle_alpha   90.00
_cell.angle_beta   90.00
_cell.angle_gamma   90.00
#
_symmetry.space_group_name_H-M   'P 1'
#
loop_
_entity.id
_entity.type
_entity.pdbx_description
1 polymer ?
#
loop_
_entity_poly.entity_id
_entity_poly.type
_entity_poly.pdbx_seq_one_letter_code
_entity_poly.pdbx_strand_id
1 'polypeptide(L)'
;MQELIKQFLLGASVVASVSAIATNAAFAVSLTGATLGGNAPHLRYNSNSQYTYTDSSASLSTILTGNSSSPTGNIELFSNSEQSPISPSSNLPPSPSNLLSAFTTFYNFLGYNEFTSLSGQIGDKDITLSSLTAVDWFGAAAVTKARQDIANALSPTNGLTLSARINALNLAINPLYNSPNLATNWFQEALGTYGLSSSQSDFNMFLLAGGFQRFSDPNISYVNQDGNGLLRIGLAGHYDAAALLKLPSNPNHPIQASELVKVIYNNQPAQYLYGFTATQSGLHNNEAFGNSGSSYNGNSDHSGNYELTLQGEAPASIPEPSIVLGLMSLGGIFVAKQKLHKS
;
A
#
# COMPACT_ATOMS: atom_id res chain seq x y z
N MET A 1 12.66 34.26 10.83
CA MET A 1 12.16 32.99 11.41
C MET A 1 10.80 32.53 10.85
N GLN A 2 9.97 33.43 10.28
CA GLN A 2 8.69 33.05 9.64
C GLN A 2 8.82 32.44 8.23
N GLU A 3 9.97 32.62 7.55
CA GLU A 3 10.22 32.08 6.20
C GLU A 3 10.77 30.64 6.19
N LEU A 4 11.31 30.15 7.31
CA LEU A 4 11.81 28.76 7.45
C LEU A 4 10.73 27.74 7.84
N ILE A 5 9.52 28.20 8.19
CA ILE A 5 8.38 27.33 8.55
C ILE A 5 7.54 26.96 7.32
N LYS A 6 7.70 27.66 6.18
CA LYS A 6 6.97 27.36 4.94
C LYS A 6 7.56 26.21 4.11
N GLN A 7 8.76 25.72 4.45
CA GLN A 7 9.42 24.61 3.73
C GLN A 7 9.21 23.23 4.39
N PHE A 8 8.42 23.14 5.46
CA PHE A 8 8.02 21.86 6.07
C PHE A 8 6.49 21.68 6.03
N LEU A 9 5.88 22.05 4.91
CA LEU A 9 4.55 21.57 4.55
C LEU A 9 4.75 20.26 3.81
N LEU A 10 4.50 19.16 4.53
CA LEU A 10 4.36 17.81 4.01
C LEU A 10 3.51 17.86 2.73
N GLY A 11 4.18 17.80 1.58
CA GLY A 11 3.57 17.56 0.29
C GLY A 11 3.14 16.11 0.18
N ALA A 12 2.27 15.67 1.08
CA ALA A 12 1.53 14.43 0.91
C ALA A 12 0.43 14.71 -0.12
N SER A 13 0.78 14.63 -1.41
CA SER A 13 -0.23 14.48 -2.45
C SER A 13 -0.89 13.12 -2.25
N VAL A 14 -2.03 13.13 -1.58
CA VAL A 14 -2.95 12.00 -1.55
C VAL A 14 -3.68 12.02 -2.88
N VAL A 15 -3.33 11.09 -3.76
CA VAL A 15 -4.10 10.85 -4.98
C VAL A 15 -5.03 9.69 -4.69
N ALA A 16 -6.27 10.00 -4.31
CA ALA A 16 -7.35 9.02 -4.41
C ALA A 16 -7.50 8.69 -5.90
N SER A 17 -7.10 7.48 -6.30
CA SER A 17 -7.09 7.09 -7.71
C SER A 17 -8.52 7.12 -8.26
N VAL A 18 -8.80 8.04 -9.18
CA VAL A 18 -10.01 8.00 -10.01
C VAL A 18 -9.87 6.82 -10.96
N SER A 19 -10.58 5.73 -10.71
CA SER A 19 -10.68 4.58 -11.60
C SER A 19 -11.49 4.97 -12.85
N ALA A 20 -10.89 5.74 -13.76
CA ALA A 20 -11.43 5.89 -15.10
C ALA A 20 -11.23 4.55 -15.83
N ILE A 21 -12.32 3.91 -16.23
CA ILE A 21 -12.32 2.72 -17.10
C ILE A 21 -11.86 3.18 -18.49
N ALA A 22 -10.56 3.41 -18.65
CA ALA A 22 -9.93 3.61 -19.94
C ALA A 22 -9.74 2.23 -20.58
N THR A 23 -10.16 2.07 -21.83
CA THR A 23 -9.86 0.88 -22.62
C THR A 23 -8.33 0.69 -22.62
N ASN A 24 -7.86 -0.43 -22.08
CA ASN A 24 -6.45 -0.69 -21.80
C ASN A 24 -5.57 -0.43 -23.03
N ALA A 25 -4.79 0.66 -23.00
CA ALA A 25 -3.61 0.76 -23.85
C ALA A 25 -2.69 -0.43 -23.50
N ALA A 26 -2.13 -1.09 -24.51
CA ALA A 26 -1.16 -2.15 -24.27
C ALA A 26 -0.04 -1.63 -23.35
N PHE A 27 0.26 -2.37 -22.28
CA PHE A 27 1.33 -2.01 -21.36
C PHE A 27 2.64 -1.92 -22.12
N ALA A 28 3.30 -0.76 -22.03
CA ALA A 28 4.54 -0.50 -22.73
C ALA A 28 5.74 -1.11 -21.99
N VAL A 29 5.72 -1.07 -20.65
CA VAL A 29 6.83 -1.56 -19.80
C VAL A 29 6.29 -2.10 -18.45
N SER A 30 6.94 -3.11 -17.89
CA SER A 30 6.69 -3.67 -16.55
C SER A 30 7.91 -3.49 -15.65
N LEU A 31 7.76 -3.76 -14.35
CA LEU A 31 8.86 -3.67 -13.39
C LEU A 31 10.00 -4.61 -13.74
N THR A 32 11.20 -4.07 -13.87
CA THR A 32 12.44 -4.82 -14.08
C THR A 32 13.41 -4.61 -12.92
N GLY A 33 14.36 -5.54 -12.74
CA GLY A 33 15.35 -5.44 -11.67
C GLY A 33 14.76 -5.42 -10.27
N ALA A 34 13.59 -6.04 -10.08
CA ALA A 34 12.88 -6.07 -8.81
C ALA A 34 13.76 -6.65 -7.69
N THR A 35 13.89 -5.91 -6.59
CA THR A 35 14.62 -6.30 -5.38
C THR A 35 13.83 -5.92 -4.14
N LEU A 36 14.07 -6.63 -3.03
CA LEU A 36 13.50 -6.30 -1.73
C LEU A 36 14.55 -5.63 -0.86
N GLY A 37 14.11 -4.62 -0.12
CA GLY A 37 14.88 -3.91 0.89
C GLY A 37 14.07 -3.70 2.16
N GLY A 38 14.67 -2.99 3.13
CA GLY A 38 14.08 -2.82 4.46
C GLY A 38 14.35 -4.02 5.37
N ASN A 39 13.79 -3.95 6.58
CA ASN A 39 14.06 -4.90 7.66
C ASN A 39 12.81 -5.59 8.21
N ALA A 40 11.61 -5.13 7.82
CA ALA A 40 10.39 -5.80 8.25
C ALA A 40 10.26 -7.17 7.54
N PRO A 41 9.54 -8.13 8.15
CA PRO A 41 9.13 -9.35 7.50
C PRO A 41 8.28 -9.10 6.25
N HIS A 42 8.40 -10.00 5.27
CA HIS A 42 7.63 -10.00 4.03
C HIS A 42 7.29 -11.44 3.62
N LEU A 43 6.24 -11.60 2.82
CA LEU A 43 5.87 -12.89 2.23
C LEU A 43 5.72 -12.77 0.73
N ARG A 44 6.22 -13.77 0.03
CA ARG A 44 5.99 -13.95 -1.42
C ARG A 44 4.86 -14.93 -1.61
N TYR A 45 3.95 -14.59 -2.49
CA TYR A 45 2.86 -15.45 -2.90
C TYR A 45 3.02 -15.79 -4.37
N ASN A 46 2.98 -17.08 -4.66
CA ASN A 46 2.75 -17.56 -6.00
C ASN A 46 1.24 -17.74 -6.20
N SER A 47 0.81 -17.93 -7.43
CA SER A 47 -0.59 -18.20 -7.72
C SER A 47 -0.76 -19.35 -8.70
N ASN A 48 -1.90 -20.00 -8.58
CA ASN A 48 -2.50 -20.76 -9.68
C ASN A 48 -3.78 -20.04 -10.11
N SER A 49 -4.51 -20.58 -11.08
CA SER A 49 -5.73 -19.96 -11.61
C SER A 49 -6.88 -19.79 -10.61
N GLN A 50 -6.73 -20.29 -9.37
CA GLN A 50 -7.77 -20.29 -8.36
C GLN A 50 -7.29 -19.73 -7.00
N TYR A 51 -6.01 -19.90 -6.68
CA TYR A 51 -5.47 -19.62 -5.36
C TYR A 51 -4.16 -18.84 -5.40
N THR A 52 -3.96 -17.99 -4.40
CA THR A 52 -2.64 -17.52 -3.97
C THR A 52 -2.16 -18.37 -2.80
N TYR A 53 -0.86 -18.62 -2.73
CA TYR A 53 -0.24 -19.40 -1.66
C TYR A 53 1.19 -18.93 -1.42
N THR A 54 1.62 -18.99 -0.16
CA THR A 54 2.96 -18.55 0.23
C THR A 54 4.03 -19.44 -0.42
N ASP A 55 5.00 -18.83 -1.07
CA ASP A 55 6.15 -19.48 -1.69
C ASP A 55 7.39 -18.59 -1.55
N SER A 56 8.16 -18.82 -0.50
CA SER A 56 9.40 -18.09 -0.23
C SER A 56 10.45 -18.18 -1.35
N SER A 57 10.34 -19.19 -2.23
CA SER A 57 11.25 -19.39 -3.36
C SER A 57 10.80 -18.70 -4.64
N ALA A 58 9.57 -18.16 -4.67
CA ALA A 58 9.01 -17.52 -5.86
C ALA A 58 9.87 -16.33 -6.32
N SER A 59 10.07 -16.22 -7.63
CA SER A 59 10.82 -15.10 -8.22
C SER A 59 9.94 -13.84 -8.30
N LEU A 60 10.48 -12.69 -7.92
CA LEU A 60 9.81 -11.40 -8.11
C LEU A 60 9.50 -11.14 -9.60
N SER A 61 10.37 -11.61 -10.49
CA SER A 61 10.20 -11.47 -11.94
C SER A 61 9.08 -12.33 -12.52
N THR A 62 8.52 -13.27 -11.74
CA THR A 62 7.42 -14.13 -12.19
C THR A 62 6.12 -13.79 -11.47
N ILE A 63 6.18 -13.47 -10.17
CA ILE A 63 4.96 -13.19 -9.41
C ILE A 63 4.38 -11.80 -9.70
N LEU A 64 5.18 -10.86 -10.22
CA LEU A 64 4.76 -9.46 -10.48
C LEU A 64 4.35 -9.17 -11.93
N THR A 65 4.15 -10.20 -12.77
CA THR A 65 3.91 -10.03 -14.22
C THR A 65 2.43 -9.88 -14.60
N GLY A 66 1.53 -9.92 -13.63
CA GLY A 66 0.08 -9.84 -13.84
C GLY A 66 -0.42 -8.45 -14.25
N ASN A 67 -1.73 -8.32 -14.31
CA ASN A 67 -2.46 -7.07 -14.50
C ASN A 67 -3.87 -7.18 -13.91
N SER A 68 -4.67 -6.11 -14.02
CA SER A 68 -6.02 -6.04 -13.43
C SER A 68 -7.02 -7.06 -13.94
N SER A 69 -6.80 -7.63 -15.13
CA SER A 69 -7.66 -8.67 -15.72
C SER A 69 -7.13 -10.08 -15.50
N SER A 70 -5.86 -10.23 -15.15
CA SER A 70 -5.20 -11.52 -14.92
C SER A 70 -4.10 -11.32 -13.88
N PRO A 71 -4.46 -11.21 -12.59
CA PRO A 71 -3.48 -11.11 -11.52
C PRO A 71 -2.66 -12.41 -11.45
N THR A 72 -1.39 -12.29 -11.07
CA THR A 72 -0.47 -13.41 -10.85
C THR A 72 -0.28 -13.62 -9.34
N GLY A 73 0.95 -13.84 -8.88
CA GLY A 73 1.25 -13.80 -7.46
C GLY A 73 1.32 -12.37 -6.92
N ASN A 74 1.85 -12.22 -5.71
CA ASN A 74 2.07 -10.92 -5.07
C ASN A 74 3.21 -10.99 -4.04
N ILE A 75 3.64 -9.82 -3.59
CA ILE A 75 4.52 -9.66 -2.44
C ILE A 75 3.79 -8.83 -1.37
N GLU A 76 3.71 -9.38 -0.17
CA GLU A 76 3.22 -8.71 1.05
C GLU A 76 4.41 -8.02 1.73
N LEU A 77 4.35 -6.68 1.88
CA LEU A 77 5.49 -5.87 2.33
C LEU A 77 5.55 -5.68 3.86
N PHE A 78 4.61 -6.22 4.63
CA PHE A 78 4.60 -6.10 6.07
C PHE A 78 3.93 -7.31 6.72
N SER A 79 4.39 -8.52 6.44
CA SER A 79 3.66 -9.76 6.80
C SER A 79 3.51 -10.06 8.30
N ASN A 80 4.18 -9.31 9.17
CA ASN A 80 3.93 -9.33 10.62
C ASN A 80 2.97 -8.22 11.07
N SER A 81 2.34 -7.52 10.12
CA SER A 81 1.37 -6.45 10.35
C SER A 81 0.28 -6.94 11.27
N GLU A 82 -0.16 -8.18 11.09
CA GLU A 82 -1.23 -8.82 11.84
C GLU A 82 -0.76 -9.62 13.07
N GLN A 83 0.54 -9.59 13.38
CA GLN A 83 1.14 -10.42 14.41
C GLN A 83 1.42 -9.62 15.70
N SER A 84 1.35 -10.32 16.84
CA SER A 84 1.88 -9.81 18.11
C SER A 84 3.39 -9.53 17.97
N PRO A 85 3.93 -8.47 18.58
CA PRO A 85 3.31 -7.60 19.58
C PRO A 85 2.71 -6.29 19.03
N ILE A 86 2.65 -6.14 17.70
CA ILE A 86 2.27 -4.89 17.02
C ILE A 86 0.83 -4.87 16.50
N SER A 87 0.16 -6.03 16.48
CA SER A 87 -1.28 -6.16 16.24
C SER A 87 -2.02 -6.90 17.35
N PRO A 88 -3.31 -6.56 17.60
CA PRO A 88 -4.11 -7.29 18.59
C PRO A 88 -4.36 -8.72 18.13
N SER A 89 -4.35 -9.67 19.07
CA SER A 89 -4.57 -11.10 18.79
C SER A 89 -5.99 -11.44 18.33
N SER A 90 -6.92 -10.48 18.38
CA SER A 90 -8.26 -10.62 17.84
C SER A 90 -8.65 -9.36 17.09
N ASN A 91 -9.39 -9.55 15.99
CA ASN A 91 -10.05 -8.48 15.26
C ASN A 91 -11.27 -7.91 16.02
N LEU A 92 -11.43 -8.23 17.30
CA LEU A 92 -12.53 -7.75 18.10
C LEU A 92 -12.22 -6.35 18.64
N PRO A 93 -13.22 -5.44 18.70
CA PRO A 93 -13.06 -4.18 19.40
C PRO A 93 -12.53 -4.40 20.81
N PRO A 94 -11.69 -3.49 21.33
CA PRO A 94 -11.30 -3.56 22.73
C PRO A 94 -12.54 -3.47 23.62
N SER A 95 -12.75 -4.51 24.42
CA SER A 95 -13.65 -4.57 25.56
C SER A 95 -12.94 -4.03 26.81
N PRO A 96 -13.67 -3.73 27.90
CA PRO A 96 -13.05 -3.37 29.17
C PRO A 96 -11.99 -4.37 29.67
N SER A 97 -12.12 -5.65 29.31
CA SER A 97 -11.22 -6.72 29.75
C SER A 97 -9.87 -6.78 29.02
N ASN A 98 -9.77 -6.22 27.80
CA ASN A 98 -8.56 -6.26 26.98
C ASN A 98 -8.09 -4.86 26.51
N LEU A 99 -8.73 -3.78 26.98
CA LEU A 99 -8.40 -2.41 26.59
C LEU A 99 -6.93 -2.05 26.87
N LEU A 100 -6.38 -2.43 28.04
CA LEU A 100 -4.97 -2.15 28.35
C LEU A 100 -4.01 -2.89 27.41
N SER A 101 -4.35 -4.12 27.02
CA SER A 101 -3.58 -4.88 26.03
C SER A 101 -3.62 -4.20 24.66
N ALA A 102 -4.80 -3.71 24.23
CA ALA A 102 -4.93 -2.97 22.97
C ALA A 102 -4.07 -1.69 22.94
N PHE A 103 -4.04 -0.92 24.04
CA PHE A 103 -3.14 0.23 24.15
C PHE A 103 -1.66 -0.16 24.18
N THR A 104 -1.31 -1.30 24.79
CA THR A 104 0.07 -1.81 24.80
C THR A 104 0.52 -2.21 23.39
N THR A 105 -0.34 -2.91 22.65
CA THR A 105 -0.11 -3.24 21.24
C THR A 105 0.04 -1.97 20.39
N PHE A 106 -0.87 -1.01 20.54
CA PHE A 106 -0.78 0.25 19.81
C PHE A 106 0.49 1.03 20.16
N TYR A 107 0.91 1.03 21.43
CA TYR A 107 2.19 1.59 21.86
C TYR A 107 3.39 0.94 21.14
N ASN A 108 3.35 -0.38 20.93
CA ASN A 108 4.39 -1.10 20.20
C ASN A 108 4.39 -0.70 18.72
N PHE A 109 3.23 -0.61 18.08
CA PHE A 109 3.12 -0.12 16.70
C PHE A 109 3.64 1.32 16.54
N LEU A 110 3.32 2.23 17.46
CA LEU A 110 3.88 3.59 17.46
C LEU A 110 5.42 3.61 17.54
N GLY A 111 6.02 2.57 18.13
CA GLY A 111 7.47 2.40 18.21
C GLY A 111 8.08 1.58 17.08
N TYR A 112 7.26 0.96 16.22
CA TYR A 112 7.70 0.09 15.14
C TYR A 112 8.10 0.94 13.94
N ASN A 113 9.39 0.90 13.60
CA ASN A 113 10.01 1.71 12.55
C ASN A 113 10.65 0.86 11.44
N GLU A 114 10.38 -0.44 11.42
CA GLU A 114 10.77 -1.31 10.33
C GLU A 114 9.75 -1.21 9.20
N PHE A 115 10.22 -1.41 7.97
CA PHE A 115 9.40 -1.47 6.76
C PHE A 115 10.06 -2.45 5.78
N THR A 116 9.32 -2.88 4.76
CA THR A 116 9.87 -3.56 3.59
C THR A 116 9.62 -2.70 2.37
N SER A 117 10.54 -2.70 1.43
CA SER A 117 10.38 -2.04 0.14
C SER A 117 10.59 -3.00 -1.02
N LEU A 118 9.80 -2.82 -2.08
CA LEU A 118 10.02 -3.37 -3.41
C LEU A 118 10.59 -2.25 -4.31
N SER A 119 11.79 -2.43 -4.82
CA SER A 119 12.47 -1.46 -5.68
C SER A 119 12.82 -2.08 -7.03
N GLY A 120 12.83 -1.27 -8.08
CA GLY A 120 13.21 -1.69 -9.42
C GLY A 120 13.10 -0.53 -10.41
N GLN A 121 13.01 -0.85 -11.70
CA GLN A 121 12.89 0.13 -12.78
C GLN A 121 11.64 -0.08 -13.61
N ILE A 122 10.98 1.03 -13.96
CA ILE A 122 9.91 1.09 -14.95
C ILE A 122 10.41 1.98 -16.08
N GLY A 123 10.66 1.38 -17.24
CA GLY A 123 11.50 2.01 -18.27
C GLY A 123 12.91 2.23 -17.70
N ASP A 124 13.41 3.45 -17.81
CA ASP A 124 14.73 3.85 -17.27
C ASP A 124 14.61 4.63 -15.95
N LYS A 125 13.49 4.48 -15.23
CA LYS A 125 13.18 5.26 -14.03
C LYS A 125 13.05 4.36 -12.82
N ASP A 126 13.75 4.73 -11.76
CA ASP A 126 13.68 4.01 -10.49
C ASP A 126 12.30 4.20 -9.84
N ILE A 127 11.76 3.12 -9.28
CA ILE A 127 10.57 3.14 -8.45
C ILE A 127 10.82 2.34 -7.18
N THR A 128 10.32 2.83 -6.05
CA THR A 128 10.29 2.13 -4.77
C THR A 128 8.90 2.19 -4.18
N LEU A 129 8.36 1.02 -3.86
CA LEU A 129 7.09 0.80 -3.18
C LEU A 129 7.39 0.28 -1.78
N SER A 130 6.71 0.75 -0.75
CA SER A 130 6.98 0.31 0.63
C SER A 130 5.74 0.25 1.50
N SER A 131 5.80 -0.61 2.52
CA SER A 131 4.86 -0.60 3.64
C SER A 131 4.98 0.68 4.47
N LEU A 132 3.96 0.94 5.29
CA LEU A 132 3.86 2.15 6.10
C LEU A 132 4.25 1.89 7.55
N THR A 133 4.79 2.92 8.18
CA THR A 133 5.01 2.98 9.63
C THR A 133 3.96 3.88 10.30
N ALA A 134 3.88 3.86 11.63
CA ALA A 134 3.05 4.81 12.38
C ALA A 134 3.40 6.28 12.08
N VAL A 135 4.66 6.57 11.74
CA VAL A 135 5.10 7.93 11.39
C VAL A 135 4.50 8.39 10.06
N ASP A 136 4.37 7.50 9.08
CA ASP A 136 3.73 7.82 7.80
C ASP A 136 2.23 8.15 8.00
N TRP A 137 1.56 7.43 8.90
CA TRP A 137 0.15 7.63 9.23
C TRP A 137 -0.15 8.93 9.99
N PHE A 138 0.57 9.15 11.09
CA PHE A 138 0.21 10.19 12.07
C PHE A 138 1.20 11.37 12.11
N GLY A 139 2.39 11.22 11.52
CA GLY A 139 3.48 12.18 11.61
C GLY A 139 4.33 11.99 12.88
N ALA A 140 5.64 12.24 12.75
CA ALA A 140 6.63 11.94 13.79
C ALA A 140 6.34 12.63 15.15
N ALA A 141 5.89 13.89 15.11
CA ALA A 141 5.57 14.65 16.32
C ALA A 141 4.38 14.04 17.08
N ALA A 142 3.31 13.67 16.36
CA ALA A 142 2.12 13.07 16.96
C ALA A 142 2.42 11.68 17.52
N VAL A 143 3.16 10.85 16.77
CA VAL A 143 3.64 9.54 17.23
C VAL A 143 4.46 9.67 18.51
N THR A 144 5.43 10.58 18.54
CA THR A 144 6.29 10.79 19.72
C THR A 144 5.46 11.18 20.94
N LYS A 145 4.53 12.13 20.77
CA LYS A 145 3.68 12.60 21.86
C LYS A 145 2.73 11.51 22.37
N ALA A 146 2.00 10.86 21.48
CA ALA A 146 1.06 9.80 21.84
C ALA A 146 1.79 8.65 22.56
N ARG A 147 2.97 8.27 22.08
CA ARG A 147 3.78 7.22 22.69
C ARG A 147 4.23 7.59 24.11
N GLN A 148 4.68 8.83 24.32
CA GLN A 148 5.05 9.33 25.66
C GLN A 148 3.84 9.34 26.60
N ASP A 149 2.69 9.85 26.15
CA ASP A 149 1.48 9.95 26.96
C ASP A 149 0.93 8.55 27.31
N ILE A 150 0.96 7.60 26.37
CA ILE A 150 0.59 6.19 26.63
C ILE A 150 1.56 5.55 27.62
N ALA A 151 2.89 5.73 27.47
CA ALA A 151 3.87 5.18 28.42
C ALA A 151 3.62 5.70 29.84
N ASN A 152 3.36 7.00 29.97
CA ASN A 152 3.00 7.61 31.25
C ASN A 152 1.71 7.01 31.82
N ALA A 153 0.67 6.85 30.99
CA ALA A 153 -0.59 6.27 31.45
C ALA A 153 -0.46 4.78 31.81
N LEU A 154 0.38 4.00 31.12
CA LEU A 154 0.62 2.58 31.40
C LEU A 154 1.58 2.35 32.58
N SER A 155 2.34 3.35 33.01
CA SER A 155 3.28 3.19 34.13
C SER A 155 2.57 2.72 35.41
N PRO A 156 3.07 1.68 36.10
CA PRO A 156 2.53 1.24 37.37
C PRO A 156 2.86 2.23 38.51
N THR A 157 3.91 3.05 38.36
CA THR A 157 4.38 3.96 39.42
C THR A 157 3.56 5.24 39.54
N ASN A 158 2.63 5.49 38.62
CA ASN A 158 1.88 6.75 38.56
C ASN A 158 0.63 6.76 39.47
N GLY A 159 0.37 5.68 40.22
CA GLY A 159 -0.70 5.63 41.23
C GLY A 159 -2.12 5.80 40.71
N LEU A 160 -2.34 5.76 39.39
CA LEU A 160 -3.64 5.97 38.77
C LEU A 160 -4.58 4.80 39.08
N THR A 161 -5.82 5.14 39.47
CA THR A 161 -6.92 4.19 39.47
C THR A 161 -7.17 3.66 38.04
N LEU A 162 -7.83 2.52 37.91
CA LEU A 162 -8.13 1.96 36.58
C LEU A 162 -8.92 2.95 35.71
N SER A 163 -9.93 3.62 36.26
CA SER A 163 -10.72 4.62 35.54
C SER A 163 -9.88 5.83 35.11
N ALA A 164 -9.01 6.35 35.99
CA ALA A 164 -8.12 7.46 35.65
C ALA A 164 -7.09 7.06 34.57
N ARG A 165 -6.59 5.82 34.63
CA ARG A 165 -5.70 5.25 33.63
C ARG A 165 -6.36 5.17 32.25
N ILE A 166 -7.58 4.64 32.17
CA ILE A 166 -8.34 4.55 30.91
C ILE A 166 -8.60 5.95 30.33
N ASN A 167 -8.97 6.93 31.17
CA ASN A 167 -9.15 8.30 30.71
C ASN A 167 -7.86 8.90 30.16
N ALA A 168 -6.73 8.70 30.83
CA ALA A 168 -5.43 9.19 30.35
C ALA A 168 -5.03 8.55 29.01
N LEU A 169 -5.28 7.25 28.84
CA LEU A 169 -5.01 6.53 27.59
C LEU A 169 -5.86 7.06 26.43
N ASN A 170 -7.16 7.30 26.65
CA ASN A 170 -8.01 7.92 25.63
C ASN A 170 -7.55 9.32 25.25
N LEU A 171 -7.16 10.14 26.24
CA LEU A 171 -6.62 11.48 25.99
C LEU A 171 -5.31 11.46 25.19
N ALA A 172 -4.49 10.42 25.36
CA ALA A 172 -3.22 10.28 24.65
C ALA A 172 -3.40 10.07 23.13
N ILE A 173 -4.49 9.41 22.70
CA ILE A 173 -4.73 9.07 21.30
C ILE A 173 -5.70 10.02 20.59
N ASN A 174 -6.52 10.77 21.33
CA ASN A 174 -7.49 11.69 20.73
C ASN A 174 -6.88 12.67 19.70
N PRO A 175 -5.69 13.28 19.93
CA PRO A 175 -5.08 14.18 18.96
C PRO A 175 -4.69 13.53 17.62
N LEU A 176 -4.67 12.19 17.52
CA LEU A 176 -4.34 11.49 16.28
C LEU A 176 -5.45 11.61 15.23
N TYR A 177 -6.70 11.85 15.65
CA TYR A 177 -7.86 12.07 14.78
C TYR A 177 -8.13 13.56 14.56
N ASN A 178 -8.76 13.93 13.44
CA ASN A 178 -9.03 15.31 13.00
C ASN A 178 -7.76 16.18 12.87
N SER A 179 -6.59 15.56 12.94
CA SER A 179 -5.32 16.17 12.56
C SER A 179 -5.16 16.06 11.04
N PRO A 180 -4.49 17.02 10.38
CA PRO A 180 -4.21 16.97 8.94
C PRO A 180 -3.12 15.93 8.66
N ASN A 181 -3.45 14.65 8.83
CA ASN A 181 -2.57 13.50 8.64
C ASN A 181 -3.21 12.44 7.74
N LEU A 182 -2.40 11.51 7.25
CA LEU A 182 -2.85 10.45 6.33
C LEU A 182 -3.94 9.58 6.96
N ALA A 183 -3.82 9.27 8.25
CA ALA A 183 -4.78 8.42 8.96
C ALA A 183 -6.19 9.01 9.00
N THR A 184 -6.31 10.31 9.30
CA THR A 184 -7.59 11.00 9.35
C THR A 184 -8.22 11.06 7.97
N ASN A 185 -7.45 11.46 6.95
CA ASN A 185 -7.94 11.59 5.57
C ASN A 185 -8.42 10.24 5.03
N TRP A 186 -7.56 9.22 5.09
CA TRP A 186 -7.90 7.89 4.59
C TRP A 186 -9.13 7.31 5.30
N PHE A 187 -9.21 7.40 6.64
CA PHE A 187 -10.34 6.85 7.39
C PHE A 187 -11.65 7.58 7.08
N GLN A 188 -11.60 8.91 6.93
CA GLN A 188 -12.75 9.72 6.52
C GLN A 188 -13.22 9.38 5.12
N GLU A 189 -12.30 9.25 4.16
CA GLU A 189 -12.61 8.91 2.77
C GLU A 189 -13.15 7.49 2.63
N ALA A 190 -12.59 6.52 3.37
CA ALA A 190 -13.04 5.13 3.39
C ALA A 190 -14.50 5.05 3.83
N LEU A 191 -14.86 5.69 4.95
CA LEU A 191 -16.24 5.71 5.43
C LEU A 191 -17.15 6.55 4.53
N GLY A 192 -16.66 7.70 4.06
CA GLY A 192 -17.39 8.62 3.20
C GLY A 192 -17.81 7.99 1.86
N THR A 193 -17.00 7.09 1.31
CA THR A 193 -17.31 6.31 0.09
C THR A 193 -18.63 5.54 0.24
N TYR A 194 -18.97 5.12 1.46
CA TYR A 194 -20.18 4.37 1.78
C TYR A 194 -21.26 5.23 2.45
N GLY A 195 -21.14 6.57 2.37
CA GLY A 195 -22.09 7.50 2.98
C GLY A 195 -22.07 7.50 4.51
N LEU A 196 -21.02 6.96 5.12
CA LEU A 196 -20.84 6.93 6.56
C LEU A 196 -20.03 8.14 7.02
N SER A 197 -20.38 8.68 8.19
CA SER A 197 -19.57 9.69 8.86
C SER A 197 -18.62 9.04 9.84
N SER A 198 -17.39 9.52 9.91
CA SER A 198 -16.43 9.11 10.94
C SER A 198 -16.60 9.94 12.22
N SER A 199 -16.46 9.29 13.37
CA SER A 199 -16.35 9.96 14.67
C SER A 199 -15.01 9.63 15.36
N GLN A 200 -14.67 10.40 16.40
CA GLN A 200 -13.51 10.09 17.26
C GLN A 200 -13.62 8.68 17.86
N SER A 201 -14.84 8.26 18.21
CA SER A 201 -15.08 6.95 18.80
C SER A 201 -14.77 5.83 17.79
N ASP A 202 -15.25 5.98 16.56
CA ASP A 202 -15.02 4.99 15.49
C ASP A 202 -13.54 4.92 15.12
N PHE A 203 -12.89 6.08 15.00
CA PHE A 203 -11.46 6.16 14.74
C PHE A 203 -10.65 5.49 15.85
N ASN A 204 -10.93 5.78 17.12
CA ASN A 204 -10.23 5.16 18.25
C ASN A 204 -10.46 3.65 18.31
N MET A 205 -11.68 3.19 17.98
CA MET A 205 -11.99 1.76 17.92
C MET A 205 -11.20 1.07 16.81
N PHE A 206 -11.16 1.67 15.61
CA PHE A 206 -10.38 1.17 14.49
C PHE A 206 -8.88 1.15 14.80
N LEU A 207 -8.36 2.24 15.37
CA LEU A 207 -6.97 2.39 15.82
C LEU A 207 -6.56 1.28 16.79
N LEU A 208 -7.34 1.08 17.86
CA LEU A 208 -7.04 0.11 18.92
C LEU A 208 -7.30 -1.35 18.49
N ALA A 209 -8.11 -1.56 17.46
CA ALA A 209 -8.27 -2.86 16.81
C ALA A 209 -7.11 -3.20 15.85
N GLY A 210 -6.09 -2.34 15.72
CA GLY A 210 -4.95 -2.55 14.83
C GLY A 210 -5.24 -2.19 13.37
N GLY A 211 -6.29 -1.40 13.10
CA GLY A 211 -6.73 -1.08 11.75
C GLY A 211 -5.63 -0.46 10.88
N PHE A 212 -5.02 0.64 11.32
CA PHE A 212 -3.94 1.29 10.55
C PHE A 212 -2.73 0.40 10.33
N GLN A 213 -2.42 -0.46 11.31
CA GLN A 213 -1.34 -1.43 11.20
C GLN A 213 -1.63 -2.44 10.08
N ARG A 214 -2.84 -3.00 10.01
CA ARG A 214 -3.25 -3.94 8.94
C ARG A 214 -3.23 -3.28 7.56
N PHE A 215 -3.77 -2.07 7.45
CA PHE A 215 -3.76 -1.32 6.18
C PHE A 215 -2.37 -0.74 5.81
N SER A 216 -1.32 -1.00 6.61
CA SER A 216 0.08 -0.64 6.30
C SER A 216 0.80 -1.69 5.47
N ASP A 217 0.12 -2.77 5.09
CA ASP A 217 0.71 -3.98 4.52
C ASP A 217 0.34 -4.17 3.04
N PRO A 218 0.88 -3.37 2.11
CA PRO A 218 0.49 -3.46 0.72
C PRO A 218 0.94 -4.78 0.10
N ASN A 219 -0.02 -5.48 -0.49
CA ASN A 219 0.17 -6.68 -1.28
C ASN A 219 0.39 -6.38 -2.77
N ILE A 220 1.63 -6.09 -3.17
CA ILE A 220 1.93 -5.67 -4.56
C ILE A 220 1.83 -6.86 -5.52
N SER A 221 0.90 -6.79 -6.49
CA SER A 221 0.68 -7.86 -7.50
C SER A 221 1.30 -7.55 -8.86
N TYR A 222 1.38 -6.29 -9.26
CA TYR A 222 2.06 -5.87 -10.49
C TYR A 222 2.39 -4.37 -10.46
N VAL A 223 3.37 -3.97 -11.27
CA VAL A 223 3.69 -2.57 -11.54
C VAL A 223 3.99 -2.42 -13.03
N ASN A 224 3.13 -1.69 -13.73
CA ASN A 224 3.19 -1.55 -15.18
C ASN A 224 3.04 -0.08 -15.59
N GLN A 225 3.47 0.26 -16.80
CA GLN A 225 3.29 1.58 -17.41
C GLN A 225 2.75 1.45 -18.82
N ASP A 226 1.82 2.32 -19.21
CA ASP A 226 1.40 2.44 -20.62
C ASP A 226 2.28 3.42 -21.41
N GLY A 227 2.06 3.48 -22.73
CA GLY A 227 2.82 4.36 -23.62
C GLY A 227 2.67 5.86 -23.35
N ASN A 228 1.66 6.27 -22.57
CA ASN A 228 1.44 7.67 -22.16
C ASN A 228 2.12 7.99 -20.82
N GLY A 229 2.82 7.03 -20.23
CA GLY A 229 3.51 7.18 -18.97
C GLY A 229 2.64 6.93 -17.73
N LEU A 230 1.38 6.52 -17.88
CA LEU A 230 0.53 6.22 -16.73
C LEU A 230 1.00 4.94 -16.05
N LEU A 231 1.51 5.07 -14.83
CA LEU A 231 1.89 3.96 -13.97
C LEU A 231 0.65 3.36 -13.33
N ARG A 232 0.59 2.04 -13.29
CA ARG A 232 -0.44 1.23 -12.63
C ARG A 232 0.23 0.30 -11.64
N ILE A 233 -0.21 0.37 -10.39
CA ILE A 233 0.24 -0.49 -9.29
C ILE A 233 -0.97 -1.32 -8.86
N GLY A 234 -0.87 -2.63 -9.04
CA GLY A 234 -1.87 -3.57 -8.57
C GLY A 234 -1.64 -3.93 -7.11
N LEU A 235 -2.68 -3.79 -6.28
CA LEU A 235 -2.71 -4.34 -4.93
C LEU A 235 -3.70 -5.51 -4.86
N ALA A 236 -3.23 -6.66 -4.39
CA ALA A 236 -4.04 -7.82 -4.08
C ALA A 236 -4.59 -7.68 -2.65
N GLY A 237 -5.72 -7.01 -2.47
CA GLY A 237 -6.31 -6.75 -1.15
C GLY A 237 -7.58 -7.56 -0.89
N HIS A 238 -8.36 -7.11 0.09
CA HIS A 238 -9.68 -7.67 0.39
C HIS A 238 -10.72 -7.10 -0.57
N TYR A 239 -11.53 -7.95 -1.21
CA TYR A 239 -12.68 -7.45 -1.99
C TYR A 239 -13.80 -6.93 -1.09
N ASP A 240 -13.95 -7.50 0.11
CA ASP A 240 -14.84 -6.99 1.17
C ASP A 240 -14.04 -6.81 2.47
N ALA A 241 -13.66 -5.57 2.74
CA ALA A 241 -12.96 -5.07 3.91
C ALA A 241 -13.91 -4.70 5.08
N ALA A 242 -15.22 -5.00 4.99
CA ALA A 242 -16.18 -4.65 6.03
C ALA A 242 -15.74 -5.12 7.43
N ALA A 243 -15.24 -6.35 7.56
CA ALA A 243 -14.77 -6.91 8.83
C ALA A 243 -13.55 -6.16 9.42
N LEU A 244 -12.68 -5.62 8.55
CA LEU A 244 -11.51 -4.83 8.95
C LEU A 244 -11.94 -3.44 9.42
N LEU A 245 -12.91 -2.84 8.73
CA LEU A 245 -13.49 -1.54 9.06
C LEU A 245 -14.55 -1.59 10.17
N LYS A 246 -14.86 -2.79 10.69
CA LYS A 246 -15.92 -3.04 11.71
C LYS A 246 -17.31 -2.63 11.25
N LEU A 247 -17.55 -2.78 9.96
CA LEU A 247 -18.84 -2.55 9.32
C LEU A 247 -19.52 -3.90 9.02
N PRO A 248 -20.85 -3.94 8.94
CA PRO A 248 -21.56 -5.14 8.50
C PRO A 248 -21.21 -5.44 7.04
N SER A 249 -20.82 -6.68 6.75
CA SER A 249 -20.63 -7.14 5.37
C SER A 249 -21.97 -7.12 4.62
N ASN A 250 -21.92 -6.69 3.36
CA ASN A 250 -23.02 -6.78 2.42
C ASN A 250 -22.51 -7.42 1.12
N PRO A 251 -22.82 -8.70 0.86
CA PRO A 251 -22.32 -9.38 -0.33
C PRO A 251 -22.73 -8.72 -1.66
N ASN A 252 -23.83 -7.94 -1.67
CA ASN A 252 -24.29 -7.22 -2.85
C ASN A 252 -23.61 -5.84 -3.00
N HIS A 253 -23.05 -5.31 -1.92
CA HIS A 253 -22.39 -4.01 -1.86
C HIS A 253 -21.15 -4.13 -0.95
N PRO A 254 -20.12 -4.86 -1.40
CA PRO A 254 -18.94 -5.10 -0.58
C PRO A 254 -18.27 -3.77 -0.24
N ILE A 255 -17.71 -3.69 0.97
CA ILE A 255 -16.98 -2.51 1.40
C ILE A 255 -15.54 -2.68 0.94
N GLN A 256 -15.12 -1.90 -0.03
CA GLN A 256 -13.82 -1.96 -0.67
C GLN A 256 -12.92 -0.86 -0.11
N ALA A 257 -11.75 -1.26 0.36
CA ALA A 257 -10.67 -0.38 0.76
C ALA A 257 -9.36 -1.12 0.57
N SER A 258 -8.45 -0.55 -0.22
CA SER A 258 -7.12 -1.10 -0.38
C SER A 258 -6.26 -0.81 0.86
N GLU A 259 -5.25 -1.64 1.09
CA GLU A 259 -4.05 -1.22 1.82
C GLU A 259 -3.41 0.01 1.17
N LEU A 260 -2.53 0.68 1.90
CA LEU A 260 -1.80 1.84 1.40
C LEU A 260 -0.42 1.42 0.95
N VAL A 261 0.05 2.02 -0.14
CA VAL A 261 1.44 1.88 -0.59
C VAL A 261 2.11 3.25 -0.60
N LYS A 262 3.31 3.32 -0.02
CA LYS A 262 4.19 4.48 -0.14
C LYS A 262 5.06 4.33 -1.39
N VAL A 263 4.99 5.31 -2.28
CA VAL A 263 5.62 5.30 -3.60
C VAL A 263 6.65 6.42 -3.71
N ILE A 264 7.88 6.07 -4.08
CA ILE A 264 8.92 7.01 -4.51
C ILE A 264 9.24 6.68 -5.96
N TYR A 265 8.94 7.58 -6.88
CA TYR A 265 9.19 7.42 -8.32
C TYR A 265 10.20 8.46 -8.79
N ASN A 266 11.25 8.03 -9.47
CA ASN A 266 12.30 8.89 -10.03
C ASN A 266 12.82 9.96 -9.04
N ASN A 267 13.15 9.53 -7.81
CA ASN A 267 13.63 10.38 -6.71
C ASN A 267 12.70 11.55 -6.32
N GLN A 268 11.43 11.52 -6.72
CA GLN A 268 10.43 12.49 -6.29
C GLN A 268 10.03 12.27 -4.82
N PRO A 269 9.43 13.28 -4.16
CA PRO A 269 8.85 13.11 -2.83
C PRO A 269 7.88 11.91 -2.78
N ALA A 270 7.85 11.24 -1.63
CA ALA A 270 6.99 10.09 -1.44
C ALA A 270 5.51 10.46 -1.59
N GLN A 271 4.76 9.60 -2.27
CA GLN A 271 3.31 9.67 -2.43
C GLN A 271 2.67 8.47 -1.75
N TYR A 272 1.44 8.64 -1.26
CA TYR A 272 0.67 7.54 -0.68
C TYR A 272 -0.52 7.27 -1.59
N LEU A 273 -0.60 6.04 -2.09
CA LEU A 273 -1.67 5.64 -2.99
C LEU A 273 -2.57 4.62 -2.30
N TYR A 274 -3.87 4.76 -2.52
CA TYR A 274 -4.92 3.83 -2.10
C TYR A 274 -6.18 4.05 -2.93
N GLY A 275 -7.12 3.11 -2.85
CA GLY A 275 -8.40 3.17 -3.54
C GLY A 275 -9.51 2.44 -2.80
N PHE A 276 -10.76 2.77 -3.15
CA PHE A 276 -11.98 2.18 -2.58
C PHE A 276 -12.82 1.46 -3.65
N THR A 277 -12.18 1.12 -4.77
CA THR A 277 -12.79 0.38 -5.88
C THR A 277 -11.87 -0.75 -6.27
N ALA A 278 -12.37 -1.98 -6.24
CA ALA A 278 -11.67 -3.17 -6.67
C ALA A 278 -12.49 -3.97 -7.68
N THR A 279 -11.79 -4.65 -8.58
CA THR A 279 -12.36 -5.80 -9.29
C THR A 279 -12.16 -7.06 -8.46
N GLN A 280 -13.04 -8.05 -8.62
CA GLN A 280 -12.80 -9.35 -8.01
C GLN A 280 -11.65 -10.04 -8.75
N SER A 281 -10.61 -10.47 -8.03
CA SER A 281 -9.42 -11.07 -8.64
C SER A 281 -9.68 -12.46 -9.21
N GLY A 282 -10.69 -13.16 -8.70
CA GLY A 282 -10.93 -14.59 -8.95
C GLY A 282 -9.97 -15.51 -8.19
N LEU A 283 -9.03 -14.95 -7.43
CA LEU A 283 -8.09 -15.66 -6.58
C LEU A 283 -8.57 -15.63 -5.13
N HIS A 284 -8.20 -16.66 -4.38
CA HIS A 284 -8.41 -16.74 -2.94
C HIS A 284 -7.13 -17.19 -2.24
N ASN A 285 -6.84 -16.68 -1.06
CA ASN A 285 -5.77 -17.23 -0.24
C ASN A 285 -6.10 -18.69 0.12
N ASN A 286 -5.16 -19.61 -0.12
CA ASN A 286 -5.23 -20.95 0.42
C ASN A 286 -3.94 -21.28 1.19
N GLU A 287 -3.99 -21.08 2.50
CA GLU A 287 -2.88 -21.45 3.39
C GLU A 287 -2.57 -22.96 3.38
N ALA A 288 -3.51 -23.81 2.97
CA ALA A 288 -3.30 -25.27 2.95
C ALA A 288 -2.32 -25.75 1.86
N PHE A 289 -1.98 -24.92 0.87
CA PHE A 289 -0.93 -25.23 -0.12
C PHE A 289 0.48 -24.83 0.34
N GLY A 290 0.62 -24.15 1.48
CA GLY A 290 1.89 -23.75 2.08
C GLY A 290 2.18 -24.45 3.40
N ASN A 291 2.66 -25.70 3.37
CA ASN A 291 3.33 -26.50 4.43
C ASN A 291 2.88 -26.39 5.92
N SER A 292 1.75 -25.76 6.22
CA SER A 292 1.15 -25.68 7.55
C SER A 292 -0.30 -26.10 7.40
N GLY A 293 -0.69 -27.18 8.08
CA GLY A 293 -2.02 -27.79 7.99
C GLY A 293 -3.14 -26.94 8.60
N SER A 294 -3.15 -25.63 8.32
CA SER A 294 -4.17 -24.68 8.75
C SER A 294 -5.43 -24.87 7.91
N SER A 295 -6.54 -25.11 8.59
CA SER A 295 -7.85 -25.28 7.98
C SER A 295 -8.29 -23.99 7.28
N TYR A 296 -8.80 -24.12 6.05
CA TYR A 296 -9.47 -23.07 5.29
C TYR A 296 -10.57 -22.39 6.14
N ASN A 297 -10.22 -21.29 6.77
CA ASN A 297 -11.15 -20.24 7.15
C ASN A 297 -11.24 -19.39 5.87
N GLY A 298 -12.41 -19.16 5.30
CA GLY A 298 -12.58 -18.41 4.04
C GLY A 298 -12.20 -16.93 4.14
N ASN A 299 -10.96 -16.64 4.54
CA ASN A 299 -10.39 -15.31 4.59
C ASN A 299 -10.28 -14.82 3.15
N SER A 300 -10.94 -13.70 2.86
CA SER A 300 -11.04 -13.05 1.56
C SER A 300 -9.76 -12.29 1.18
N ASP A 301 -8.62 -12.72 1.68
CA ASP A 301 -7.33 -12.10 1.40
C ASP A 301 -6.96 -12.38 -0.06
N HIS A 302 -6.39 -11.37 -0.72
CA HIS A 302 -6.05 -11.38 -2.15
C HIS A 302 -7.27 -11.56 -3.10
N SER A 303 -8.51 -11.38 -2.61
CA SER A 303 -9.72 -11.55 -3.43
C SER A 303 -10.12 -10.31 -4.22
N GLY A 304 -9.57 -9.14 -3.87
CA GLY A 304 -9.77 -7.87 -4.55
C GLY A 304 -8.51 -7.44 -5.29
N ASN A 305 -8.68 -6.93 -6.50
CA ASN A 305 -7.61 -6.28 -7.25
C ASN A 305 -7.89 -4.78 -7.32
N TYR A 306 -7.04 -4.00 -6.64
CA TYR A 306 -7.07 -2.54 -6.66
C TYR A 306 -6.01 -2.04 -7.64
N GLU A 307 -6.41 -1.28 -8.65
CA GLU A 307 -5.48 -0.67 -9.60
C GLU A 307 -5.28 0.81 -9.24
N LEU A 308 -4.14 1.10 -8.63
CA LEU A 308 -3.73 2.45 -8.24
C LEU A 308 -2.94 3.09 -9.38
N THR A 309 -3.12 4.38 -9.59
CA THR A 309 -2.47 5.09 -10.70
C THR A 309 -1.63 6.27 -10.25
N LEU A 310 -0.52 6.48 -10.98
CA LEU A 310 0.37 7.62 -10.83
C LEU A 310 0.82 8.07 -12.22
N GLN A 311 0.82 9.37 -12.50
CA GLN A 311 1.40 9.86 -13.75
C GLN A 311 2.93 9.80 -13.67
N GLY A 312 3.53 8.92 -14.46
CA GLY A 312 4.97 8.83 -14.65
C GLY A 312 5.43 9.57 -15.91
N GLU A 313 6.72 9.43 -16.23
CA GLU A 313 7.29 9.90 -17.48
C GLU A 313 6.98 8.90 -18.60
N ALA A 314 6.44 9.37 -19.73
CA ALA A 314 6.19 8.51 -20.88
C ALA A 314 7.50 7.85 -21.35
N PRO A 315 7.48 6.56 -21.71
CA PRO A 315 8.65 5.92 -22.32
C PRO A 315 9.12 6.71 -23.53
N ALA A 316 10.44 6.83 -23.71
CA ALA A 316 10.98 7.44 -24.91
C ALA A 316 10.46 6.69 -26.14
N SER A 317 9.89 7.41 -27.11
CA SER A 317 9.45 6.80 -28.36
C SER A 317 10.66 6.23 -29.07
N ILE A 318 10.74 4.90 -29.16
CA ILE A 318 11.75 4.24 -29.98
C ILE A 318 11.39 4.57 -31.44
N PRO A 319 12.27 5.23 -32.22
CA PRO A 319 11.99 5.51 -33.62
C PRO A 319 11.67 4.21 -34.34
N GLU A 320 10.54 4.17 -35.06
CA GLU A 320 10.15 2.96 -35.77
C GLU A 320 11.29 2.48 -36.69
N PRO A 321 11.55 1.16 -36.80
CA PRO A 321 12.60 0.63 -37.67
C PRO A 321 12.49 1.10 -39.12
N SER A 322 11.28 1.42 -39.58
CA SER A 322 10.97 1.98 -40.90
C SER A 322 11.58 3.37 -41.12
N ILE A 323 11.60 4.24 -40.10
CA ILE A 323 12.23 5.58 -40.15
C ILE A 323 13.75 5.43 -40.20
N VAL A 324 14.29 4.47 -39.44
CA VAL A 324 15.73 4.16 -39.44
C VAL A 324 16.18 3.58 -40.79
N LEU A 325 15.41 2.64 -41.37
CA LEU A 325 15.66 2.14 -42.73
C LEU A 325 15.45 3.21 -43.81
N GLY A 326 14.47 4.09 -43.65
CA GLY A 326 14.22 5.23 -44.53
C GLY A 326 15.40 6.22 -44.54
N LEU A 327 15.96 6.53 -43.37
CA LEU A 327 17.15 7.37 -43.25
C LEU A 327 18.41 6.68 -43.82
N MET A 328 18.58 5.38 -43.60
CA MET A 328 19.72 4.63 -44.16
C MET A 328 19.63 4.51 -45.69
N SER A 329 18.43 4.32 -46.25
CA SER A 329 18.23 4.29 -47.71
C SER A 329 18.49 5.65 -48.36
N LEU A 330 18.05 6.76 -47.75
CA LEU A 330 18.38 8.10 -48.22
C LEU A 330 19.88 8.42 -48.13
N GLY A 331 20.53 8.01 -47.03
CA GLY A 331 21.99 8.13 -46.88
C GLY A 331 22.77 7.32 -47.92
N GLY A 332 22.32 6.09 -48.21
CA GLY A 332 22.88 5.22 -49.26
C GLY A 332 22.77 5.83 -50.66
N ILE A 333 21.65 6.48 -50.98
CA ILE A 333 21.43 7.16 -52.27
C ILE A 333 22.38 8.37 -52.41
N PHE A 334 22.61 9.14 -51.34
CA PHE A 334 23.52 10.29 -51.39
C PHE A 334 24.98 9.87 -51.61
N VAL A 335 25.45 8.82 -50.92
CA VAL A 335 26.81 8.29 -51.09
C VAL A 335 27.00 7.67 -52.49
N ALA A 336 26.00 6.95 -53.01
CA ALA A 336 26.04 6.42 -54.37
C ALA A 336 26.11 7.53 -55.43
N LYS A 337 25.32 8.61 -55.26
CA LYS A 337 25.32 9.76 -56.17
C LYS A 337 26.66 10.52 -56.17
N GLN A 338 27.35 10.60 -55.04
CA GLN A 338 28.65 11.26 -54.94
C GLN A 338 29.78 10.46 -55.62
N LYS A 339 29.69 9.14 -55.66
CA LYS A 339 30.62 8.28 -56.41
C LYS A 339 30.45 8.40 -57.93
N LEU A 340 29.21 8.54 -58.42
CA LEU A 340 28.90 8.70 -59.85
C LEU A 340 29.35 10.05 -60.44
N HIS A 341 29.53 11.09 -59.62
CA HIS A 341 30.04 12.39 -60.08
C HIS A 341 31.57 12.51 -60.09
N LYS A 342 32.30 11.49 -59.62
CA LYS A 342 33.77 11.45 -59.60
C LYS A 342 34.38 10.45 -60.60
N SER A 343 33.55 9.90 -61.47
CA SER A 343 33.93 9.06 -62.64
C SER A 343 33.55 9.79 -63.92
#